data_AF-A0A727VCV2-F1
#
_entry.id   AF-A0A727VCV2-F1
#
_cell.length_a   1.000
_cell.length_b   1.000
_cell.length_c   1.000
_cell.angle_alpha   90.00
_cell.angle_beta   90.00
_cell.angle_gamma   90.00
#
_symmetry.space_group_name_H-M   'P 1'
#
loop_
_entity.id
_entity.type
_entity.pdbx_description
1 polymer ?
#
loop_
_entity_poly.entity_id
_entity_poly.type
_entity_poly.pdbx_seq_one_letter_code
_entity_poly.pdbx_strand_id
1 'polypeptide(L)'
;MALVPLIQPPIMRALTSEKERKIRMVQLRTVSKREKILFPVVLLLLVALLLPDAAPLLGMFCFGNLMRESGVVERLSDTVQNGLINIVTIFLGLSVGAKLVADKFLQPQTLGILLLGVVAFGIGTAAGV
;
A
#
# COMPACT_ATOMS: atom_id res chain seq x y z
N MET A 1 -9.41 3.80 4.27
CA MET A 1 -8.08 4.46 4.27
C MET A 1 -8.15 5.92 4.72
N ALA A 2 -9.11 6.74 4.24
CA ALA A 2 -9.23 8.14 4.68
C ALA A 2 -9.51 8.33 6.19
N LEU A 3 -10.04 7.31 6.89
CA LEU A 3 -10.31 7.35 8.34
C LEU A 3 -9.07 7.07 9.22
N VAL A 4 -7.92 6.75 8.62
CA VAL A 4 -6.68 6.44 9.35
C VAL A 4 -6.28 7.57 10.32
N PRO A 5 -6.32 8.87 9.95
CA PRO A 5 -6.02 9.96 10.89
C PRO A 5 -6.98 10.07 12.08
N LEU A 6 -8.19 9.51 12.00
CA LEU A 6 -9.15 9.51 13.10
C LEU A 6 -8.93 8.32 14.04
N ILE A 7 -8.67 7.13 13.48
CA ILE A 7 -8.58 5.86 14.21
C ILE A 7 -7.18 5.65 14.82
N GLN A 8 -6.11 6.00 14.10
CA GLN A 8 -4.74 5.67 14.49
C GLN A 8 -4.25 6.47 15.71
N PRO A 9 -4.47 7.80 15.83
CA PRO A 9 -3.94 8.57 16.96
C PRO A 9 -4.49 8.18 18.34
N PRO A 10 -5.80 7.88 18.52
CA PRO A 10 -6.30 7.36 19.79
C PRO A 10 -5.62 6.05 20.22
N ILE A 11 -5.37 5.13 19.29
CA ILE A 11 -4.71 3.85 19.59
C ILE A 11 -3.26 4.08 20.01
N MET A 12 -2.52 4.92 19.28
CA MET A 12 -1.17 5.31 19.68
C MET A 12 -1.17 5.96 21.06
N ARG A 13 -2.18 6.80 21.36
CA ARG A 13 -2.34 7.44 22.67
C ARG A 13 -2.58 6.43 23.80
N ALA A 14 -3.32 5.35 23.52
CA ALA A 14 -3.69 4.32 24.48
C ALA A 14 -2.57 3.30 24.76
N LEU A 15 -1.78 2.92 23.75
CA LEU A 15 -0.81 1.81 23.88
C LEU A 15 0.64 2.26 24.13
N THR A 16 1.09 3.37 23.55
CA THR A 16 2.50 3.80 23.67
C THR A 16 2.70 4.75 24.84
N SER A 17 3.84 4.68 25.53
CA SER A 17 4.17 5.60 26.61
C SER A 17 4.75 6.93 26.10
N GLU A 18 4.71 7.99 26.91
CA GLU A 18 5.36 9.26 26.55
C GLU A 18 6.89 9.14 26.39
N LYS A 19 7.52 8.18 27.09
CA LYS A 19 8.96 7.96 27.01
C LYS A 19 9.34 7.39 25.64
N GLU A 20 8.60 6.40 25.15
CA GLU A 20 8.81 5.81 23.82
C GLU A 20 8.58 6.82 22.69
N ARG A 21 7.55 7.67 22.82
CA ARG A 21 7.24 8.72 21.82
C ARG A 21 8.34 9.78 21.69
N LYS A 22 9.21 9.93 22.70
CA LYS A 22 10.30 10.92 22.73
C LYS A 22 11.64 10.34 22.27
N ILE A 23 11.70 9.07 21.86
CA ILE A 23 12.90 8.44 21.30
C ILE A 23 13.34 9.20 20.04
N ARG A 24 14.63 9.53 19.96
CA ARG A 24 15.22 10.20 18.79
C ARG A 24 15.53 9.16 17.72
N MET A 25 14.89 9.28 16.56
CA MET A 25 15.21 8.46 15.40
C MET A 25 16.55 8.89 14.81
N VAL A 26 17.43 7.91 14.55
CA VAL A 26 18.69 8.15 13.84
C VAL A 26 18.42 8.52 12.39
N GLN A 27 19.33 9.28 11.80
CA GLN A 27 19.24 9.60 10.37
C GLN A 27 19.32 8.32 9.54
N LEU A 28 18.57 8.30 8.44
CA LEU A 28 18.56 7.18 7.51
C LEU A 28 19.96 6.95 6.94
N ARG A 29 20.31 5.68 6.72
CA ARG A 29 21.58 5.32 6.07
C ARG A 29 21.58 5.80 4.61
N THR A 30 22.75 6.11 4.09
CA THR A 30 22.94 6.40 2.67
C THR A 30 22.78 5.12 1.86
N VAL A 31 21.65 4.98 1.18
CA VAL A 31 21.37 3.82 0.31
C VAL A 31 22.03 4.06 -1.04
N SER A 32 22.84 3.10 -1.50
CA SER A 32 23.51 3.22 -2.80
C SER A 32 22.49 3.12 -3.95
N LYS A 33 22.80 3.77 -5.08
CA LYS A 33 21.92 3.68 -6.28
C LYS A 33 21.76 2.24 -6.77
N ARG A 34 22.83 1.44 -6.68
CA ARG A 34 22.81 0.01 -7.05
C ARG A 34 21.89 -0.79 -6.14
N GLU A 35 21.90 -0.54 -4.84
CA GLU A 35 21.03 -1.21 -3.87
C GLU A 35 19.55 -0.94 -4.16
N LYS A 36 19.18 0.31 -4.48
CA LYS A 36 17.81 0.65 -4.88
C LYS A 36 17.34 -0.07 -6.14
N ILE A 37 18.24 -0.25 -7.11
CA ILE A 37 17.93 -0.96 -8.37
C ILE A 37 17.83 -2.47 -8.14
N LEU A 38 18.70 -3.06 -7.33
CA LEU A 38 18.70 -4.50 -7.07
C LEU A 38 17.56 -4.93 -6.14
N PHE A 39 17.12 -4.07 -5.22
CA PHE A 39 16.03 -4.36 -4.28
C PHE A 39 14.77 -4.97 -4.92
N PRO A 40 14.14 -4.36 -5.94
CA PRO A 40 12.94 -4.94 -6.57
C PRO A 40 13.22 -6.27 -7.28
N VAL A 41 14.43 -6.48 -7.81
CA VAL A 41 14.80 -7.74 -8.48
C VAL A 41 14.95 -8.87 -7.46
N VAL A 42 15.65 -8.62 -6.36
CA VAL A 42 15.80 -9.58 -5.27
C VAL A 42 14.45 -9.90 -4.64
N LEU A 43 13.61 -8.88 -4.41
CA LEU A 43 12.26 -9.06 -3.89
C LEU A 43 11.41 -9.93 -4.81
N LEU A 44 11.46 -9.69 -6.13
CA LEU A 44 10.71 -10.48 -7.10
C LEU A 44 11.17 -11.95 -7.13
N LEU A 45 12.48 -12.20 -7.11
CA LEU A 45 13.01 -13.57 -7.05
C LEU A 45 12.60 -14.29 -5.76
N LEU A 46 12.62 -13.58 -4.64
CA LEU A 46 12.20 -14.12 -3.35
C LEU A 46 10.72 -14.51 -3.36
N VAL A 47 9.86 -13.64 -3.91
CA VAL A 47 8.42 -13.91 -4.06
C VAL A 47 8.17 -15.07 -5.02
N ALA A 48 8.86 -15.12 -6.15
CA ALA A 48 8.70 -16.20 -7.12
C ALA A 48 9.05 -17.58 -6.54
N LEU A 49 10.03 -17.64 -5.61
CA LEU A 49 10.45 -18.88 -4.98
C LEU A 49 9.57 -19.30 -3.80
N LEU A 50 9.15 -18.35 -2.95
CA LEU A 50 8.44 -18.65 -1.69
C LEU A 50 6.91 -18.56 -1.81
N LEU A 51 6.39 -17.66 -2.64
CA LEU A 51 4.96 -17.38 -2.75
C LEU A 51 4.58 -16.95 -4.17
N PRO A 52 4.54 -17.89 -5.14
CA PRO A 52 4.27 -17.59 -6.54
C PRO A 52 2.90 -16.95 -6.77
N ASP A 53 1.91 -17.21 -5.91
CA ASP A 53 0.57 -16.60 -6.00
C ASP A 53 0.59 -15.07 -5.81
N ALA A 54 1.61 -14.53 -5.12
CA ALA A 54 1.80 -13.09 -4.96
C ALA A 54 2.62 -12.45 -6.09
N ALA A 55 3.21 -13.26 -6.99
CA ALA A 55 4.02 -12.80 -8.11
C ALA A 55 3.33 -11.79 -9.04
N PRO A 56 2.03 -11.91 -9.43
CA PRO A 56 1.41 -10.92 -10.29
C PRO A 56 1.29 -9.53 -9.62
N LEU A 57 1.02 -9.49 -8.31
CA LEU A 57 0.90 -8.22 -7.58
C LEU A 57 2.27 -7.60 -7.33
N LEU A 58 3.18 -8.36 -6.71
CA LEU A 58 4.50 -7.87 -6.35
C LEU A 58 5.39 -7.68 -7.57
N GLY A 59 5.21 -8.44 -8.64
CA GLY A 59 5.91 -8.27 -9.91
C GLY A 59 5.57 -6.94 -10.58
N MET A 60 4.28 -6.61 -10.72
CA MET A 60 3.87 -5.32 -11.29
C MET A 60 4.32 -4.14 -10.41
N PHE A 61 4.30 -4.31 -9.09
CA PHE A 61 4.86 -3.33 -8.15
C PHE A 61 6.37 -3.15 -8.33
N CYS A 62 7.13 -4.25 -8.39
CA CYS A 62 8.58 -4.22 -8.56
C CYS A 62 9.00 -3.67 -9.93
N PHE A 63 8.20 -3.90 -10.98
CA PHE A 63 8.41 -3.31 -12.29
C PHE A 63 8.26 -1.78 -12.25
N GLY A 64 7.21 -1.27 -11.60
CA GLY A 64 7.05 0.16 -11.35
C GLY A 64 8.23 0.77 -10.59
N ASN A 65 8.69 0.08 -9.53
CA ASN A 65 9.84 0.49 -8.75
C ASN A 65 11.13 0.51 -9.58
N LEU A 66 11.37 -0.52 -10.39
CA LEU A 66 12.55 -0.62 -11.26
C LEU A 66 12.55 0.47 -12.33
N MET A 67 11.41 0.80 -12.94
CA MET A 67 11.34 1.92 -13.91
C MET A 67 11.73 3.25 -13.26
N ARG A 68 11.26 3.51 -12.03
CA ARG A 68 11.61 4.72 -11.28
C ARG A 68 13.09 4.74 -10.87
N GLU A 69 13.63 3.61 -10.42
CA GLU A 69 15.00 3.55 -9.91
C GLU A 69 16.05 3.35 -11.00
N SER A 70 15.71 2.81 -12.17
CA SER A 70 16.65 2.57 -13.26
C SER A 70 17.17 3.87 -13.91
N GLY A 71 16.35 4.92 -13.97
CA GLY A 71 16.74 6.24 -14.50
C GLY A 71 17.00 6.30 -16.01
N VAL A 72 16.96 5.18 -16.73
CA VAL A 72 17.10 5.13 -18.20
C VAL A 72 15.76 5.18 -18.94
N VAL A 73 14.65 5.05 -18.20
CA VAL A 73 13.28 4.99 -18.72
C VAL A 73 12.39 6.11 -18.16
N GLU A 74 12.93 7.33 -18.04
CA GLU A 74 12.21 8.48 -17.46
C GLU A 74 10.83 8.71 -18.09
N ARG A 75 10.76 8.70 -19.43
CA ARG A 75 9.48 8.87 -20.16
C ARG A 75 8.44 7.82 -19.79
N LEU A 76 8.85 6.57 -19.60
CA LEU A 76 7.94 5.49 -19.21
C LEU A 76 7.52 5.65 -17.75
N SER A 77 8.46 5.92 -16.84
CA SER A 77 8.15 6.17 -15.43
C SER A 77 7.16 7.32 -15.26
N ASP A 78 7.38 8.44 -15.97
CA ASP A 78 6.50 9.61 -15.96
C ASP A 78 5.13 9.34 -16.55
N THR A 79 5.07 8.60 -17.65
CA THR A 79 3.80 8.21 -18.27
C THR A 79 3.02 7.28 -17.34
N VAL A 80 3.69 6.33 -16.67
CA VAL A 80 3.05 5.39 -15.75
C VAL A 80 2.49 6.13 -14.54
N GLN A 81 3.29 6.95 -13.86
CA GLN A 81 2.86 7.62 -12.61
C GLN A 81 1.80 8.71 -12.82
N ASN A 82 1.75 9.32 -14.01
CA ASN A 82 0.80 10.39 -14.33
C ASN A 82 -0.28 9.91 -15.31
N GLY A 83 0.06 9.83 -16.60
CA GLY A 83 -0.92 9.63 -17.66
C GLY A 83 -1.68 8.31 -17.54
N LEU A 84 -0.97 7.21 -17.38
CA LEU A 84 -1.56 5.87 -17.35
C LEU A 84 -2.37 5.66 -16.07
N ILE A 85 -1.82 6.00 -14.90
CA ILE A 85 -2.54 5.86 -13.62
C ILE A 85 -3.82 6.69 -13.62
N ASN A 86 -3.84 7.90 -14.16
CA ASN A 86 -5.05 8.73 -14.23
C ASN A 86 -6.14 8.06 -15.08
N ILE A 87 -5.78 7.53 -16.26
CA ILE A 87 -6.74 6.85 -17.15
C ILE A 87 -7.26 5.57 -16.51
N VAL A 88 -6.37 4.71 -16.02
CA VAL A 88 -6.75 3.42 -15.42
C VAL A 88 -7.56 3.63 -14.14
N THR A 89 -7.26 4.66 -13.34
CA THR A 89 -8.02 4.98 -12.13
C THR A 89 -9.45 5.39 -12.45
N ILE A 90 -9.68 6.15 -13.53
CA ILE A 90 -11.03 6.48 -13.98
C ILE A 90 -11.80 5.20 -14.33
N PHE A 91 -11.22 4.34 -15.17
CA PHE A 91 -11.88 3.09 -15.56
C PHE A 91 -12.13 2.14 -14.38
N LEU A 92 -11.18 2.04 -13.45
CA LEU A 92 -11.33 1.26 -12.23
C LEU A 92 -12.44 1.84 -11.36
N GLY A 93 -12.48 3.17 -11.18
CA GLY A 93 -13.53 3.86 -10.42
C GLY A 93 -14.92 3.61 -10.98
N LEU A 94 -15.10 3.73 -12.30
CA LEU A 94 -16.37 3.40 -12.97
C LEU A 94 -16.72 1.92 -12.82
N SER A 95 -15.73 1.02 -12.98
CA SER A 95 -15.95 -0.42 -12.87
C SER A 95 -16.35 -0.87 -11.46
N VAL A 96 -15.73 -0.29 -10.44
CA VAL A 96 -16.10 -0.53 -9.03
C VAL A 96 -17.45 0.10 -8.72
N GLY A 97 -17.71 1.32 -9.18
CA GLY A 97 -19.01 1.99 -9.05
C GLY A 97 -20.15 1.22 -9.70
N ALA A 98 -19.91 0.58 -10.84
CA ALA A 98 -20.89 -0.26 -11.52
C ALA A 98 -21.28 -1.52 -10.71
N LYS A 99 -20.47 -1.93 -9.71
CA LYS A 99 -20.82 -3.02 -8.78
C LYS A 99 -21.65 -2.55 -7.58
N LEU A 100 -21.88 -1.25 -7.40
CA LEU A 100 -22.69 -0.67 -6.32
C LEU A 100 -24.20 -0.66 -6.63
N VAL A 101 -24.71 -1.69 -7.30
CA VAL A 101 -26.16 -1.86 -7.52
C VAL A 101 -26.82 -2.21 -6.17
N ALA A 102 -28.05 -1.73 -5.98
CA ALA A 102 -28.78 -1.83 -4.72
C ALA A 102 -28.86 -3.26 -4.16
N ASP A 103 -29.01 -4.27 -5.03
CA ASP A 103 -29.06 -5.69 -4.65
C ASP A 103 -27.72 -6.23 -4.12
N LYS A 104 -26.59 -5.61 -4.47
CA LYS A 104 -25.25 -5.97 -3.99
C LYS A 104 -24.80 -5.11 -2.81
N PHE A 105 -25.23 -3.85 -2.76
CA PHE A 105 -24.82 -2.92 -1.72
C PHE A 105 -25.71 -2.97 -0.47
N LEU A 106 -27.03 -3.07 -0.62
CA LEU A 106 -28.00 -3.12 0.49
C LEU A 106 -28.18 -4.55 0.99
N GLN A 107 -27.07 -5.20 1.32
CA GLN A 107 -27.04 -6.54 1.88
C GLN A 107 -26.54 -6.49 3.33
N PRO A 108 -27.07 -7.31 4.25
CA PRO A 108 -26.56 -7.36 5.63
C PRO A 108 -25.06 -7.69 5.71
N GLN A 109 -24.52 -8.37 4.70
CA GLN A 109 -23.10 -8.65 4.56
C GLN A 109 -22.25 -7.37 4.42
N THR A 110 -22.74 -6.32 3.75
CA THR A 110 -21.97 -5.08 3.56
C THR A 110 -21.81 -4.31 4.86
N LEU A 111 -22.82 -4.33 5.73
CA LEU A 111 -22.71 -3.79 7.09
C LEU A 111 -21.61 -4.51 7.89
N GLY A 112 -21.52 -5.83 7.76
CA GLY A 112 -20.44 -6.63 8.34
C GLY A 112 -19.05 -6.19 7.85
N ILE A 113 -18.89 -5.98 6.53
CA ILE A 113 -17.62 -5.51 5.95
C ILE A 113 -17.24 -4.13 6.50
N LEU A 114 -18.20 -3.20 6.61
CA LEU A 114 -17.93 -1.84 7.12
C LEU A 114 -17.46 -1.86 8.58
N LEU A 115 -18.14 -2.63 9.45
CA LEU A 115 -17.79 -2.74 10.86
C LEU A 115 -16.44 -3.47 11.04
N LEU A 116 -16.25 -4.61 10.37
CA LEU A 116 -14.99 -5.36 10.41
C LEU A 116 -13.82 -4.53 9.88
N GLY A 117 -14.04 -3.68 8.87
CA GLY A 117 -13.00 -2.79 8.33
C GLY A 117 -12.44 -1.84 9.38
N VAL A 118 -13.29 -1.23 10.21
CA VAL A 118 -12.84 -0.33 11.30
C VAL A 118 -12.05 -1.11 12.36
N VAL A 119 -12.54 -2.28 12.77
CA VAL A 119 -11.85 -3.12 13.75
C VAL A 119 -10.52 -3.64 13.20
N ALA A 120 -10.46 -4.02 11.92
CA ALA A 120 -9.23 -4.47 11.27
C ALA A 120 -8.15 -3.39 11.26
N PHE A 121 -8.49 -2.12 10.98
CA PHE A 121 -7.55 -1.01 11.13
C PHE A 121 -7.09 -0.83 12.57
N GLY A 122 -8.00 -1.01 13.53
CA GLY A 122 -7.68 -0.94 14.94
C GLY A 122 -6.65 -1.98 15.38
N ILE A 123 -6.91 -3.25 15.06
CA ILE A 123 -6.02 -4.37 15.37
C ILE A 123 -4.68 -4.22 14.63
N GLY A 124 -4.71 -3.86 13.34
CA GLY A 124 -3.48 -3.67 12.56
C GLY A 124 -2.59 -2.55 13.12
N THR A 125 -3.20 -1.45 13.59
CA THR A 125 -2.45 -0.39 14.27
C THR A 125 -1.90 -0.88 15.61
N ALA A 126 -2.71 -1.56 16.41
CA ALA A 126 -2.33 -2.06 17.73
C ALA A 126 -1.23 -3.13 17.68
N ALA A 127 -1.21 -3.98 16.66
CA ALA A 127 -0.17 -5.00 16.46
C ALA A 127 1.11 -4.43 15.83
N GLY A 128 1.03 -3.26 15.18
CA GLY A 128 2.18 -2.60 14.57
C GLY A 128 2.94 -1.66 15.51
N VAL A 129 2.32 -1.18 16.58
CA VAL A 129 2.96 -0.41 17.66
C VAL A 129 3.55 -1.31 18.72
#